data_AF-A0A8S3G5G3-F1
#
_entry.id   AF-A0A8S3G5G3-F1
#
_cell.length_a   1.000
_cell.length_b   1.000
_cell.length_c   1.000
_cell.angle_alpha   90.00
_cell.angle_beta   90.00
_cell.angle_gamma   90.00
#
_symmetry.space_group_name_H-M   'P 1'
#
loop_
_entity.id
_entity.type
_entity.pdbx_description
1 polymer ?
#
loop_
_entity_poly.entity_id
_entity_poly.type
_entity_poly.pdbx_seq_one_letter_code
_entity_poly.pdbx_strand_id
1 'polypeptide(L)'
;MNGINTIAIHNTCEDSLLASPLIIDLVILTELMTRITYSTNDNEKYQSFEAVLSILSYLLKAPLVPSGTPVINALFKQHRCITNIFSACAGIAMDTDMLLEHKTKLPKPMKIQF
;
A
#
# COMPACT_ATOMS: atom_id res chain seq x y z
N MET A 1 12.71 -7.63 36.02
CA MET A 1 11.94 -8.37 34.98
C MET A 1 12.77 -8.37 33.68
N ASN A 2 13.78 -9.24 33.57
CA ASN A 2 14.71 -9.37 32.42
C ASN A 2 14.48 -10.70 31.66
N GLY A 3 13.22 -10.99 31.31
CA GLY A 3 12.91 -12.19 30.54
C GLY A 3 13.49 -12.10 29.13
N ILE A 4 14.10 -13.18 28.65
CA ILE A 4 14.58 -13.28 27.27
C ILE A 4 13.54 -14.06 26.47
N ASN A 5 13.13 -13.52 25.34
CA ASN A 5 12.31 -14.23 24.35
C ASN A 5 13.21 -14.59 23.17
N THR A 6 13.32 -15.89 22.85
CA THR A 6 14.14 -16.40 21.75
C THR A 6 13.25 -17.11 20.75
N ILE A 7 13.31 -16.67 19.50
CA ILE A 7 12.57 -17.25 18.38
C ILE A 7 13.60 -17.79 17.37
N ALA A 8 13.57 -19.09 17.09
CA ALA A 8 14.39 -19.74 16.08
C ALA A 8 13.51 -20.11 14.88
N ILE A 9 13.90 -19.68 13.68
CA ILE A 9 13.13 -19.90 12.46
C ILE A 9 14.06 -20.54 11.42
N HIS A 10 13.59 -21.64 10.82
CA HIS A 10 14.20 -22.25 9.65
C HIS A 10 13.21 -22.15 8.49
N ASN A 11 13.65 -21.63 7.35
CA ASN A 11 12.82 -21.53 6.15
C ASN A 11 13.54 -22.19 4.98
N THR A 12 12.90 -23.21 4.39
CA THR A 12 13.35 -23.81 3.13
C THR A 12 12.70 -23.04 1.99
N CYS A 13 13.50 -22.41 1.14
CA CYS A 13 13.01 -21.59 0.05
C CYS A 13 13.43 -22.17 -1.30
N GLU A 14 12.45 -22.39 -2.17
CA GLU A 14 12.71 -22.53 -3.60
C GLU A 14 12.71 -21.12 -4.22
N ASP A 15 13.88 -20.49 -4.22
CA ASP A 15 14.02 -19.05 -4.51
C ASP A 15 13.38 -18.63 -5.84
N SER A 16 13.51 -19.44 -6.88
CA SER A 16 12.90 -19.14 -8.18
C SER A 16 11.37 -19.17 -8.13
N LEU A 17 10.78 -20.09 -7.37
CA LEU A 17 9.32 -20.16 -7.19
C LEU A 17 8.81 -19.00 -6.34
N LEU A 18 9.60 -18.50 -5.39
CA LEU A 18 9.26 -17.31 -4.61
C LEU A 18 9.45 -16.01 -5.41
N ALA A 19 10.47 -15.93 -6.26
CA ALA A 19 10.80 -14.72 -7.01
C ALA A 19 9.88 -14.50 -8.22
N SER A 20 9.50 -15.57 -8.93
CA SER A 20 8.66 -15.49 -10.13
C SER A 20 7.34 -14.70 -9.93
N PRO A 21 6.52 -14.96 -8.90
CA PRO A 21 5.30 -14.17 -8.66
C PRO A 21 5.61 -12.71 -8.30
N LEU A 22 6.68 -12.42 -7.56
CA LEU A 22 7.06 -11.04 -7.23
C LEU A 22 7.43 -10.23 -8.48
N ILE A 23 8.08 -10.87 -9.47
CA ILE A 23 8.40 -10.25 -10.75
C ILE A 23 7.11 -9.95 -11.54
N ILE A 24 6.16 -10.88 -11.55
CA ILE A 24 4.86 -10.69 -12.19
C ILE A 24 4.13 -9.49 -11.55
N ASP A 25 4.08 -9.43 -10.23
CA ASP A 25 3.44 -8.35 -9.49
C ASP A 25 4.13 -7.00 -9.76
N LEU A 26 5.47 -6.97 -9.85
CA LEU A 26 6.22 -5.76 -10.17
C LEU A 26 5.82 -5.20 -11.55
N VAL A 27 5.73 -6.06 -12.56
CA VAL A 27 5.35 -5.64 -13.93
C VAL A 27 3.90 -5.16 -13.96
N ILE A 28 2.98 -5.91 -13.35
CA ILE A 28 1.55 -5.56 -13.33
C ILE A 28 1.31 -4.24 -12.60
N LEU A 29 1.90 -4.08 -11.40
CA LEU A 29 1.74 -2.84 -10.63
C LEU A 29 2.39 -1.64 -11.34
N THR A 30 3.57 -1.83 -11.94
CA THR A 30 4.21 -0.75 -12.70
C THR A 30 3.33 -0.31 -13.85
N GLU A 31 2.79 -1.26 -14.63
CA GLU A 31 1.91 -0.96 -15.76
C GLU A 31 0.66 -0.22 -15.31
N LEU A 32 0.01 -0.68 -14.23
CA LEU A 32 -1.16 -0.01 -13.64
C LEU A 32 -0.84 1.43 -13.21
N MET A 33 0.31 1.66 -12.56
CA MET A 33 0.70 2.99 -12.11
C MET A 33 0.93 3.97 -13.28
N THR A 34 1.28 3.49 -14.48
CA THR A 34 1.40 4.37 -15.65
C THR A 34 0.04 4.88 -16.16
N ARG A 35 -1.06 4.18 -15.84
CA ARG A 35 -2.41 4.58 -16.24
C ARG A 35 -3.08 5.54 -15.24
N ILE A 36 -2.61 5.57 -14.00
CA ILE A 36 -3.19 6.42 -12.97
C ILE A 36 -2.61 7.82 -13.09
N THR A 37 -3.50 8.81 -13.11
CA THR A 37 -3.15 10.23 -13.08
C THR A 37 -3.96 10.92 -11.99
N TYR A 38 -3.44 12.03 -11.48
CA TYR A 38 -4.09 12.82 -10.44
C TYR A 38 -4.02 14.31 -10.78
N SER A 39 -4.95 15.09 -10.24
CA SER A 39 -4.93 16.54 -10.24
C SER A 39 -5.08 17.03 -8.79
N THR A 40 -4.58 18.23 -8.53
CA THR A 40 -4.69 18.89 -7.22
C THR A 40 -5.43 20.21 -7.41
N ASN A 41 -5.95 20.79 -6.33
CA ASN A 41 -6.62 22.10 -6.42
C ASN A 41 -5.70 23.19 -7.02
N ASP A 42 -4.39 23.07 -6.80
CA ASP A 42 -3.39 23.99 -7.34
C ASP A 42 -3.00 23.71 -8.80
N ASN A 43 -3.30 22.51 -9.33
CA ASN A 43 -2.95 22.08 -10.68
C ASN A 43 -4.13 21.35 -11.33
N GLU A 44 -4.88 22.09 -12.16
CA GLU A 44 -6.05 21.55 -12.90
C GLU A 44 -5.68 20.50 -13.95
N LYS A 45 -4.41 20.42 -14.37
CA LYS A 45 -3.94 19.42 -15.32
C LYS A 45 -3.61 18.11 -14.60
N TYR A 46 -4.12 17.02 -15.15
CA TYR A 46 -3.75 15.68 -14.72
C TYR A 46 -2.26 15.43 -14.95
N GLN A 47 -1.61 14.89 -13.92
CA GLN A 47 -0.20 14.53 -13.92
C GLN A 47 -0.01 13.08 -13.45
N SER A 48 1.05 12.44 -13.94
CA SER A 48 1.47 11.11 -13.51
C SER A 48 2.21 11.18 -12.16
N PHE A 49 2.38 10.02 -11.53
CA PHE A 49 3.24 9.90 -10.36
C PHE A 49 4.71 10.21 -10.67
N GLU A 50 5.47 10.45 -9.60
CA GLU A 50 6.93 10.58 -9.65
C GLU A 50 7.58 9.35 -10.32
N ALA A 51 8.72 9.58 -10.98
CA ALA A 51 9.44 8.51 -11.68
C ALA A 51 9.90 7.38 -10.74
N VAL A 52 10.16 7.71 -9.46
CA VAL A 52 10.48 6.72 -8.43
C VAL A 52 9.19 6.23 -7.77
N LEU A 53 8.66 5.11 -8.26
CA LEU A 53 7.43 4.47 -7.76
C LEU A 53 7.65 3.75 -6.42
N SER A 54 7.66 4.51 -5.32
CA SER A 54 7.81 3.95 -3.96
C SER A 54 6.68 2.98 -3.56
N ILE A 55 5.56 2.95 -4.29
CA ILE A 55 4.47 1.96 -4.12
C ILE A 55 4.97 0.53 -4.34
N LEU A 56 5.98 0.33 -5.20
CA LEU A 56 6.57 -0.98 -5.48
C LEU A 56 7.43 -1.52 -4.32
N SER A 57 7.62 -0.76 -3.25
CA SER A 57 8.48 -1.13 -2.12
C SER A 57 8.07 -2.44 -1.44
N TYR A 58 6.80 -2.83 -1.54
CA TYR A 58 6.29 -4.12 -1.02
C TYR A 58 7.03 -5.33 -1.62
N LEU A 59 7.49 -5.22 -2.86
CA LEU A 59 8.09 -6.31 -3.63
C LEU A 59 9.64 -6.24 -3.66
N LEU A 60 10.23 -5.24 -3.00
CA LEU A 60 11.66 -4.94 -3.06
C LEU A 60 12.29 -4.96 -1.68
N LYS A 61 13.45 -5.62 -1.56
CA LYS A 61 14.20 -5.71 -0.30
C LYS A 61 14.82 -4.36 0.12
N ALA A 62 15.26 -3.57 -0.86
CA ALA A 62 15.89 -2.27 -0.65
C ALA A 62 15.22 -1.25 -1.61
N PRO A 63 14.05 -0.72 -1.23
CA PRO A 63 13.29 0.14 -2.12
C PRO A 63 13.97 1.50 -2.32
N LEU A 64 13.98 1.97 -3.56
CA LEU A 64 14.32 3.35 -3.89
C LEU A 64 13.12 4.25 -3.59
N VAL A 65 13.36 5.40 -2.98
CA VAL A 65 12.33 6.39 -2.66
C VAL A 65 12.75 7.78 -3.18
N PRO A 66 11.80 8.69 -3.45
CA PRO A 66 12.13 10.06 -3.82
C PRO A 66 13.05 10.75 -2.80
N SER A 67 13.88 11.68 -3.29
CA SER A 67 14.83 12.40 -2.44
C SER A 67 14.12 13.13 -1.28
N GLY A 68 14.64 12.98 -0.07
CA GLY A 68 14.07 13.59 1.14
C GLY A 68 12.87 12.84 1.74
N THR A 69 12.44 11.72 1.17
CA THR A 69 11.36 10.88 1.73
C THR A 69 11.89 9.70 2.56
N PRO A 70 11.16 9.25 3.59
CA PRO A 70 11.60 8.14 4.43
C PRO A 70 11.44 6.78 3.75
N VAL A 71 12.39 5.88 3.99
CA VAL A 71 12.28 4.46 3.61
C VAL A 71 11.41 3.71 4.62
N ILE A 72 10.34 3.07 4.14
CA ILE A 72 9.43 2.27 4.96
C ILE A 72 9.63 0.79 4.59
N ASN A 73 10.16 -0.03 5.51
CA ASN A 73 10.41 -1.47 5.30
C ASN A 73 9.42 -2.40 6.04
N ALA A 74 8.40 -1.83 6.69
CA ALA A 74 7.36 -2.62 7.34
C ALA A 74 6.38 -3.16 6.29
N LEU A 75 6.47 -4.47 5.99
CA LEU A 75 5.74 -5.13 4.91
C LEU A 75 4.24 -4.81 4.90
N PHE A 76 3.56 -4.92 6.04
CA PHE A 76 2.12 -4.64 6.13
C PHE A 76 1.76 -3.16 5.94
N LYS A 77 2.68 -2.22 6.24
CA LYS A 77 2.45 -0.79 5.94
C LYS A 77 2.55 -0.54 4.44
N GLN A 78 3.50 -1.19 3.77
CA GLN A 78 3.64 -1.12 2.31
C GLN A 78 2.41 -1.73 1.62
N HIS A 79 1.94 -2.90 2.08
CA HIS A 79 0.71 -3.52 1.59
C HIS A 79 -0.50 -2.59 1.74
N ARG A 80 -0.70 -2.01 2.94
CA ARG A 80 -1.81 -1.08 3.21
C ARG A 80 -1.76 0.17 2.33
N CYS A 81 -0.56 0.64 1.97
CA CYS A 81 -0.40 1.75 1.04
C CYS A 81 -0.98 1.39 -0.34
N ILE A 82 -0.65 0.21 -0.87
CA ILE A 82 -1.16 -0.27 -2.17
C ILE A 82 -2.69 -0.37 -2.11
N THR A 83 -3.25 -1.04 -1.09
CA THR A 83 -4.70 -1.24 -1.00
C THR A 83 -5.45 0.08 -0.86
N ASN A 84 -4.94 1.04 -0.08
CA ASN A 84 -5.58 2.34 0.10
C ASN A 84 -5.58 3.19 -1.17
N ILE A 85 -4.51 3.12 -1.97
CA ILE A 85 -4.47 3.80 -3.28
C ILE A 85 -5.54 3.20 -4.20
N PHE A 86 -5.68 1.88 -4.23
CA PHE A 86 -6.71 1.22 -5.04
C PHE A 86 -8.13 1.53 -4.55
N SER A 87 -8.37 1.56 -3.25
CA SER A 87 -9.64 2.01 -2.67
C SER A 87 -9.96 3.44 -3.11
N ALA A 88 -8.98 4.34 -3.06
CA ALA A 88 -9.15 5.72 -3.52
C ALA A 88 -9.50 5.78 -5.03
N CYS A 89 -8.81 5.03 -5.88
CA CYS A 89 -9.12 4.94 -7.31
C CYS A 89 -10.52 4.35 -7.59
N ALA A 90 -11.01 3.44 -6.73
CA ALA A 90 -12.34 2.85 -6.83
C ALA A 90 -13.46 3.72 -6.21
N GLY A 91 -13.11 4.85 -5.56
CA GLY A 91 -14.08 5.70 -4.85
C GLY A 91 -14.61 5.09 -3.55
N ILE A 92 -13.89 4.14 -2.96
CA ILE A 92 -14.24 3.47 -1.71
C ILE A 92 -13.38 4.07 -0.58
N ALA A 93 -13.97 4.19 0.61
CA ALA A 93 -13.23 4.62 1.79
C ALA A 93 -12.05 3.67 2.10
N MET A 94 -10.94 4.24 2.55
CA MET A 94 -9.76 3.47 2.96
C MET A 94 -10.06 2.62 4.19
N ASP A 95 -9.40 1.46 4.29
CA ASP A 95 -9.52 0.62 5.48
C ASP A 95 -8.74 1.25 6.65
N THR A 96 -9.44 1.44 7.78
CA THR A 96 -8.93 2.10 8.99
C THR A 96 -8.87 1.18 10.20
N ASP A 97 -9.33 -0.08 10.08
CA ASP A 97 -9.43 -1.08 11.16
C ASP A 97 -10.19 -0.60 12.43
N MET A 98 -10.88 0.54 12.37
CA MET A 98 -11.46 1.16 13.57
C MET A 98 -12.67 0.37 14.10
N LEU A 99 -13.42 -0.28 13.20
CA LEU A 99 -14.60 -1.10 13.51
C LEU A 99 -15.56 -0.42 14.51
N LEU A 100 -15.80 0.89 14.32
CA LEU A 100 -16.56 1.72 15.26
C LEU A 100 -18.01 1.27 15.39
N GLU A 101 -18.55 0.62 14.37
CA GLU A 101 -19.84 -0.08 14.37
C GLU A 101 -20.01 -1.06 15.52
N HIS A 102 -18.90 -1.66 15.97
CA HIS A 102 -18.90 -2.64 17.07
C HIS A 102 -18.49 -2.03 18.41
N LYS A 103 -18.00 -0.79 18.40
CA LYS A 103 -17.48 -0.10 19.60
C LYS A 103 -18.34 1.08 20.03
N THR A 104 -19.28 1.52 19.19
CA THR A 104 -20.11 2.71 19.41
C THR A 104 -21.54 2.47 18.93
N LYS A 105 -22.49 3.30 19.39
CA LYS A 105 -23.82 3.37 18.80
C LYS A 105 -23.74 4.22 17.54
N LEU A 106 -23.71 3.56 16.37
CA LEU A 106 -23.68 4.27 15.09
C LEU A 106 -24.95 5.11 14.89
N PRO A 107 -24.83 6.35 14.37
CA PRO A 107 -25.97 7.07 13.85
C PRO A 107 -26.54 6.35 12.61
N LYS A 108 -27.82 6.58 12.31
CA LYS A 108 -28.42 6.06 11.06
C LYS A 108 -27.62 6.60 9.86
N PRO A 109 -27.39 5.78 8.82
CA PRO A 109 -26.65 6.22 7.64
C PRO A 109 -27.32 7.45 7.02
N MET A 110 -26.52 8.47 6.71
CA MET A 110 -27.00 9.67 6.03
C MET A 110 -27.46 9.28 4.63
N LYS A 111 -28.74 9.50 4.31
CA LYS A 111 -29.25 9.31 2.95
C LYS A 111 -28.64 10.38 2.06
N ILE A 112 -27.73 9.98 1.18
CA ILE A 112 -27.23 10.84 0.11
C ILE A 112 -28.41 11.04 -0.85
N GLN A 113 -28.90 12.28 -0.97
CA GLN A 113 -29.84 12.64 -2.03
C GLN A 113 -29.03 12.75 -3.32
N PHE A 114 -29.31 11.85 -4.28
CA PHE A 114 -28.83 11.96 -5.65
C PHE A 114 -29.72 12.94 -6.43
#